data_AF-A0A847JMG1-F1
#
_entry.id   AF-A0A847JMG1-F1
#
_cell.length_a   1.000
_cell.length_b   1.000
_cell.length_c   1.000
_cell.angle_alpha   90.00
_cell.angle_beta   90.00
_cell.angle_gamma   90.00
#
_symmetry.space_group_name_H-M   'P 1'
#
loop_
_entity.id
_entity.type
_entity.pdbx_description
1 polymer ?
#
loop_
_entity_poly.entity_id
_entity_poly.type
_entity_poly.pdbx_seq_one_letter_code
_entity_poly.pdbx_strand_id
1 'polypeptide(L)'
;MHKHYDKEFKAKVTLEAIKGEKTIQELATLYSVHPNLLAMWKEQLEENAPELFERSQKDKEKEAAEHKEEELYKEICQLQVENEFLKKVHTVVRERTTMVEPKHPQLSIRRQCALLGISKGNGVLCEHH
;
A
#
# COMPACT_ATOMS: atom_id res chain seq x y z
N MET A 1 -41.38 -15.20 -7.40
CA MET A 1 -40.43 -15.63 -6.35
C MET A 1 -39.16 -16.12 -7.03
N HIS A 2 -38.06 -15.37 -6.93
CA HIS A 2 -36.80 -15.68 -7.63
C HIS A 2 -36.08 -16.81 -6.88
N LYS A 3 -35.85 -17.96 -7.52
CA LYS A 3 -35.03 -19.03 -6.95
C LYS A 3 -33.56 -18.60 -7.00
N HIS A 4 -32.92 -18.49 -5.84
CA HIS A 4 -31.48 -18.24 -5.76
C HIS A 4 -30.72 -19.56 -5.84
N TYR A 5 -29.71 -19.59 -6.70
CA TYR A 5 -28.79 -20.71 -6.87
C TYR A 5 -27.39 -20.27 -6.46
N ASP A 6 -26.72 -21.06 -5.64
CA ASP A 6 -25.35 -20.78 -5.21
C ASP A 6 -24.34 -20.98 -6.35
N LYS A 7 -23.18 -20.34 -6.25
CA LYS A 7 -22.11 -20.36 -7.26
C LYS A 7 -21.61 -21.78 -7.50
N GLU A 8 -21.43 -22.57 -6.43
CA GLU A 8 -20.98 -23.96 -6.51
C GLU A 8 -21.97 -24.84 -7.27
N PHE A 9 -23.27 -24.66 -6.98
CA PHE A 9 -24.34 -25.39 -7.66
C PHE A 9 -24.38 -25.03 -9.15
N LYS A 10 -24.33 -23.74 -9.49
CA LYS A 10 -24.25 -23.29 -10.88
C LYS A 10 -23.06 -23.92 -11.59
N ALA A 11 -21.86 -23.83 -11.02
CA ALA A 11 -20.67 -24.43 -11.62
C ALA A 11 -20.83 -25.93 -11.87
N LYS A 12 -21.32 -26.69 -10.88
CA LYS A 12 -21.51 -28.14 -10.99
C LYS A 12 -22.47 -28.51 -12.13
N VAL A 13 -23.67 -27.95 -12.14
CA VAL A 13 -24.71 -28.30 -13.14
C VAL A 13 -24.26 -27.87 -14.54
N THR A 14 -23.59 -26.72 -14.64
CA THR A 14 -23.08 -26.21 -15.91
C THR A 14 -21.94 -27.06 -16.46
N LEU A 15 -21.02 -27.54 -15.61
CA LEU A 15 -19.97 -28.47 -16.00
C LEU A 15 -20.54 -29.80 -16.52
N GLU A 16 -21.58 -30.34 -15.88
CA GLU A 16 -22.28 -31.53 -16.38
C GLU A 16 -22.94 -31.28 -17.75
N ALA A 17 -23.48 -30.08 -17.98
CA ALA A 17 -24.05 -29.69 -19.27
C ALA A 17 -22.99 -29.48 -20.39
N ILE A 18 -21.75 -29.14 -20.03
CA ILE A 18 -20.62 -29.05 -20.96
C ILE A 18 -20.05 -30.42 -21.29
N LYS A 19 -19.97 -31.33 -20.31
CA LYS A 19 -19.54 -32.72 -20.53
C LYS A 19 -20.41 -33.46 -21.55
N GLY A 20 -21.69 -33.09 -21.66
CA GLY A 20 -22.59 -33.61 -22.70
C GLY A 20 -23.10 -35.02 -22.46
N GLU A 21 -22.88 -35.60 -21.28
CA GLU A 21 -23.39 -36.94 -20.90
C GLU A 21 -24.93 -36.98 -20.79
N LYS A 22 -25.56 -35.83 -20.52
CA LYS A 22 -27.00 -35.63 -20.46
C LYS A 22 -27.36 -34.35 -21.20
N THR A 23 -28.55 -34.32 -21.78
CA THR A 23 -29.06 -33.13 -22.46
C THR A 23 -29.41 -32.03 -21.45
N ILE A 24 -29.46 -30.78 -21.91
CA ILE A 24 -29.91 -29.63 -21.08
C ILE A 24 -31.32 -29.89 -20.50
N GLN A 25 -32.19 -30.57 -21.24
CA GLN A 25 -33.56 -30.89 -20.81
C GLN A 25 -33.59 -31.93 -19.68
N GLU A 26 -32.75 -32.96 -19.75
CA GLU A 26 -32.60 -33.97 -18.70
C GLU A 26 -31.94 -33.40 -17.44
N LEU A 27 -30.94 -32.53 -17.60
CA LEU A 27 -30.30 -31.85 -16.48
C LEU A 27 -31.23 -30.82 -15.83
N ALA A 28 -32.01 -30.09 -16.62
CA ALA A 28 -33.02 -29.14 -16.14
C ALA A 28 -34.07 -29.84 -15.27
N THR A 29 -34.53 -31.01 -15.68
CA THR A 29 -35.49 -31.83 -14.90
C THR A 29 -34.84 -32.42 -13.66
N LEU A 30 -33.65 -33.02 -13.79
CA LEU A 30 -32.90 -33.63 -12.67
C LEU A 30 -32.59 -32.64 -11.55
N TYR A 31 -32.15 -31.43 -11.91
CA TYR A 31 -31.77 -30.39 -10.96
C TYR A 31 -32.89 -29.40 -10.65
N SER A 32 -34.09 -29.59 -11.23
CA SER A 32 -35.24 -28.67 -11.08
C SER A 32 -34.89 -27.21 -11.42
N VAL A 33 -34.12 -27.03 -12.50
CA VAL A 33 -33.68 -25.75 -13.07
C VAL A 33 -34.39 -25.55 -14.41
N HIS A 34 -34.74 -24.31 -14.75
CA HIS A 34 -35.35 -24.01 -16.04
C HIS A 34 -34.32 -24.22 -17.19
N PRO A 35 -34.65 -24.90 -18.30
CA PRO A 35 -33.72 -25.17 -19.40
C PRO A 35 -32.99 -23.93 -19.93
N ASN A 36 -33.70 -22.81 -20.12
CA ASN A 36 -33.09 -21.55 -20.56
C ASN A 36 -32.04 -21.01 -19.57
N LEU A 37 -32.24 -21.23 -18.28
CA LEU A 37 -31.32 -20.77 -17.25
C LEU A 37 -30.02 -21.59 -17.28
N LEU A 38 -30.15 -22.90 -17.50
CA LEU A 38 -29.00 -23.79 -17.67
C LEU A 38 -28.23 -23.49 -18.97
N ALA A 39 -28.94 -23.21 -20.08
CA ALA A 39 -28.31 -22.79 -21.33
C ALA A 39 -27.53 -21.48 -21.16
N MET A 40 -28.14 -20.49 -20.50
CA MET A 40 -27.49 -19.22 -20.18
C MET A 40 -26.24 -19.41 -19.31
N TRP A 41 -26.29 -20.26 -18.27
CA TRP A 41 -25.12 -20.53 -17.45
C TRP A 41 -24.01 -21.22 -18.23
N LYS A 42 -24.36 -22.12 -19.15
CA LYS A 42 -23.40 -22.80 -20.03
C LYS A 42 -22.66 -21.81 -20.92
N GLU A 43 -23.39 -20.94 -21.60
CA GLU A 43 -22.82 -19.86 -22.41
C GLU A 43 -21.92 -18.95 -21.55
N GLN A 44 -22.40 -18.51 -20.38
CA GLN A 44 -21.59 -17.72 -19.45
C GLN A 44 -20.30 -18.42 -19.03
N LEU A 45 -20.32 -19.72 -18.75
CA LEU A 45 -19.11 -20.43 -18.34
C LEU A 45 -18.13 -20.59 -19.51
N GLU A 46 -18.62 -20.85 -20.72
CA GLU A 46 -17.78 -20.98 -21.93
C GLU A 46 -17.14 -19.65 -22.31
N GLU A 47 -17.87 -18.54 -22.23
CA GLU A 47 -17.36 -17.19 -22.52
C GLU A 47 -16.33 -16.70 -21.50
N ASN A 48 -16.55 -16.96 -20.21
CA ASN A 48 -15.66 -16.50 -19.14
C ASN A 48 -14.55 -17.51 -18.79
N ALA A 49 -14.58 -18.73 -19.34
CA ALA A 49 -13.54 -19.75 -19.10
C ALA A 49 -12.12 -19.28 -19.48
N PRO A 50 -11.89 -18.55 -20.60
CA PRO A 50 -10.57 -18.02 -20.94
C PRO A 50 -10.01 -17.10 -19.84
N GLU A 51 -10.85 -16.30 -19.19
CA GLU A 51 -10.44 -15.38 -18.13
C GLU A 51 -9.86 -16.10 -16.90
N LEU A 52 -10.24 -17.37 -16.67
CA LEU A 52 -9.68 -18.20 -15.60
C LEU A 52 -8.21 -18.57 -15.84
N PHE A 53 -7.76 -18.52 -17.10
CA PHE A 53 -6.37 -18.80 -17.49
C PHE A 53 -5.55 -17.52 -17.63
N GLU A 54 -6.17 -16.34 -17.56
CA GLU A 54 -5.46 -15.07 -17.51
C GLU A 54 -4.94 -14.79 -16.09
N ARG A 55 -3.82 -14.06 -15.99
CA ARG A 55 -3.34 -13.57 -14.70
C ARG A 55 -4.40 -12.63 -14.14
N SER A 56 -4.98 -13.00 -13.01
CA SER A 56 -6.17 -12.32 -12.51
C SER A 56 -5.87 -10.86 -12.23
N GLN A 57 -6.87 -9.99 -12.41
CA GLN A 57 -6.73 -8.58 -12.07
C GLN A 57 -6.29 -8.39 -10.60
N LYS A 58 -6.73 -9.29 -9.72
CA LYS A 58 -6.32 -9.33 -8.31
C LYS A 58 -4.82 -9.60 -8.14
N ASP A 59 -4.23 -10.46 -8.97
CA ASP A 59 -2.78 -10.74 -8.91
C ASP A 59 -1.97 -9.52 -9.34
N LYS A 60 -2.45 -8.79 -10.36
CA LYS A 60 -1.82 -7.53 -10.82
C LYS A 60 -1.94 -6.43 -9.76
N GLU A 61 -3.11 -6.31 -9.13
CA GLU A 61 -3.34 -5.38 -8.03
C GLU A 61 -2.48 -5.72 -6.81
N LYS A 62 -2.32 -7.00 -6.48
CA LYS A 62 -1.44 -7.47 -5.40
C LYS A 62 0.01 -7.11 -5.67
N GLU A 63 0.51 -7.37 -6.87
CA GLU A 63 1.89 -7.03 -7.26
C GLU A 63 2.12 -5.51 -7.23
N ALA A 64 1.16 -4.72 -7.70
CA ALA A 64 1.25 -3.26 -7.62
C ALA A 64 1.21 -2.74 -6.16
N ALA A 65 0.47 -3.41 -5.28
CA ALA A 65 0.44 -3.09 -3.86
C ALA A 65 1.77 -3.45 -3.18
N GLU A 66 2.32 -4.63 -3.46
CA GLU A 66 3.63 -5.08 -2.97
C GLU A 66 4.75 -4.12 -3.40
N HIS A 67 4.77 -3.69 -4.66
CA HIS A 67 5.76 -2.73 -5.15
C HIS A 67 5.68 -1.39 -4.42
N LYS A 68 4.47 -0.86 -4.20
CA LYS A 68 4.27 0.39 -3.44
C LYS A 68 4.71 0.22 -1.99
N GLU A 69 4.44 -0.92 -1.38
CA GLU A 69 4.87 -1.24 -0.02
C GLU A 69 6.41 -1.23 0.08
N GLU A 70 7.12 -1.85 -0.88
CA GLU A 70 8.58 -1.81 -0.94
C GLU A 70 9.15 -0.40 -1.09
N GLU A 71 8.55 0.44 -1.93
CA GLU A 71 8.97 1.84 -2.09
C GLU A 71 8.80 2.65 -0.81
N LEU A 72 7.64 2.50 -0.15
CA LEU A 72 7.37 3.16 1.12
C LEU A 72 8.34 2.71 2.22
N TYR A 73 8.67 1.42 2.29
CA TYR A 73 9.65 0.92 3.25
C TYR A 73 11.04 1.53 3.03
N LYS A 74 11.48 1.65 1.77
CA LYS A 74 12.76 2.31 1.45
C LYS A 74 12.78 3.76 1.93
N GLU A 75 11.71 4.51 1.67
CA GLU A 75 11.61 5.91 2.10
C GLU A 75 11.57 6.04 3.63
N ILE A 76 10.83 5.17 4.32
CA ILE A 76 10.81 5.13 5.80
C ILE A 76 12.22 4.87 6.36
N CYS A 77 12.95 3.90 5.81
CA CYS A 77 14.31 3.61 6.27
C CYS A 77 15.25 4.80 6.03
N GLN A 78 15.17 5.44 4.87
CA GLN A 78 15.95 6.64 4.58
C GLN A 78 15.64 7.76 5.57
N LEU A 79 14.34 8.05 5.78
CA LEU A 79 13.91 9.07 6.74
C LEU A 79 14.32 8.75 8.17
N GLN A 80 14.36 7.48 8.58
CA GLN A 80 14.87 7.09 9.90
C GLN A 80 16.34 7.44 10.06
N VAL A 81 17.18 7.09 9.09
CA VAL A 81 18.62 7.41 9.10
C VAL A 81 18.83 8.92 9.10
N GLU A 82 18.11 9.66 8.26
CA GLU A 82 18.19 11.13 8.21
C GLU A 82 17.75 11.77 9.52
N ASN A 83 16.65 11.30 10.13
CA ASN A 83 16.20 11.80 11.42
C ASN A 83 17.20 11.52 12.56
N GLU A 84 17.80 10.33 12.59
CA GLU A 84 18.86 10.04 13.56
C GLU A 84 20.08 10.93 13.38
N PHE A 85 20.49 11.17 12.13
CA PHE A 85 21.56 12.09 11.81
C PHE A 85 21.23 13.52 12.26
N LEU A 86 20.03 14.02 11.94
CA LEU A 86 19.58 15.35 12.34
C LEU A 86 19.52 15.52 13.85
N LYS A 87 19.07 14.50 14.60
CA LYS A 87 19.10 14.51 16.07
C LYS A 87 20.53 14.67 16.60
N LYS A 88 21.50 13.94 16.03
CA LYS A 88 22.92 14.05 16.40
C LYS A 88 23.45 15.46 16.11
N VAL A 89 23.20 15.98 14.91
CA VAL A 89 23.62 17.34 14.52
C VAL A 89 23.00 18.39 15.44
N HIS A 90 21.70 18.27 15.74
CA HIS A 90 21.01 19.18 16.64
C HIS A 90 21.64 19.20 18.05
N THR A 91 21.97 18.04 18.61
CA THR A 91 22.68 17.96 19.90
C THR A 91 24.03 18.67 19.86
N VAL A 92 24.86 18.42 18.83
CA VAL A 92 26.16 19.07 18.68
C VAL A 92 26.03 20.59 18.50
N VAL A 93 25.03 21.07 17.75
CA VAL A 93 24.73 22.50 17.64
C VAL A 93 24.37 23.08 19.01
N ARG A 94 23.51 22.39 19.78
CA ARG A 94 23.08 22.83 21.11
C ARG A 94 24.24 22.90 22.10
N GLU A 95 25.14 21.91 22.10
CA GLU A 95 26.33 21.91 22.95
C GLU A 95 27.23 23.11 22.66
N ARG A 96 27.46 23.44 21.38
CA ARG A 96 28.24 24.63 20.99
C ARG A 96 27.62 25.92 21.53
N THR A 97 26.30 26.02 21.56
CA THR A 97 25.60 27.18 22.14
C THR A 97 25.91 27.37 23.62
N THR A 98 26.17 26.31 24.37
CA THR A 98 26.53 26.40 25.80
C THR A 98 27.95 26.95 26.04
N MET A 99 28.80 26.97 25.01
CA MET A 99 30.18 27.46 25.07
C MET A 99 30.28 28.99 24.89
N VAL A 100 29.16 29.69 24.70
CA VAL A 100 29.14 31.16 24.60
C VAL A 100 29.34 31.77 25.98
N GLU A 101 30.27 32.71 26.09
CA GLU A 101 30.60 33.43 27.32
C GLU A 101 30.09 34.88 27.26
N PRO A 102 28.98 35.23 27.93
CA PRO A 102 28.35 36.54 27.78
C PRO A 102 29.21 37.72 28.28
N LYS A 103 30.11 37.47 29.24
CA LYS A 103 30.97 38.49 29.85
C LYS A 103 32.42 38.41 29.37
N HIS A 104 32.66 37.84 28.19
CA HIS A 104 34.02 37.69 27.66
C HIS A 104 34.68 39.08 27.44
N PRO A 105 35.87 39.33 27.99
CA PRO A 105 36.45 40.68 28.06
C PRO A 105 36.87 41.27 26.71
N GLN A 106 37.09 40.45 25.68
CA GLN A 106 37.63 40.89 24.38
C GLN A 106 36.79 40.52 23.16
N LEU A 107 35.78 39.66 23.32
CA LEU A 107 35.05 39.07 22.19
C LEU A 107 33.55 39.28 22.39
N SER A 108 32.92 39.97 21.45
CA SER A 108 31.47 40.12 21.44
C SER A 108 30.78 38.77 21.22
N ILE A 109 29.57 38.60 21.76
CA ILE A 109 28.74 37.39 21.58
C ILE A 109 28.59 37.04 20.09
N ARG A 110 28.41 38.05 19.22
CA ARG A 110 28.33 37.84 17.76
C ARG A 110 29.59 37.19 17.20
N ARG A 111 30.78 37.60 17.66
CA ARG A 111 32.05 37.00 17.22
C ARG A 111 32.19 35.58 17.74
N GLN A 112 31.78 35.31 18.98
CA GLN A 112 31.78 33.97 19.56
C GLN A 112 30.86 33.01 18.81
N CYS A 113 29.61 33.41 18.52
CA CYS A 113 28.68 32.61 17.73
C CYS A 113 29.20 32.32 16.32
N ALA A 114 29.87 33.30 15.68
CA ALA A 114 30.48 33.10 14.37
C ALA A 114 31.63 32.08 14.40
N LEU A 115 32.49 32.13 15.43
CA LEU A 115 33.59 31.17 15.61
C LEU A 115 33.08 29.76 15.94
N LEU A 116 31.98 29.65 16.70
CA LEU A 116 31.32 28.39 17.03
C LEU A 116 30.43 27.84 15.90
N GLY A 117 30.29 28.57 14.79
CA GLY A 117 29.46 28.15 13.65
C GLY A 117 27.97 28.05 14.00
N ILE A 118 27.48 28.94 14.87
CA ILE A 118 26.06 29.05 15.27
C ILE A 118 25.39 30.09 14.39
N SER A 119 24.40 29.69 13.58
CA SER A 119 23.62 30.61 12.74
C SER A 119 22.44 31.20 13.53
N LYS A 120 22.02 32.43 13.19
CA LYS A 120 20.88 33.12 13.84
C LYS A 120 19.54 32.39 13.69
N GLY A 121 19.42 31.45 12.75
CA GLY A 121 18.17 30.71 12.47
C GLY A 121 17.95 29.48 13.35
N ASN A 122 18.98 29.01 14.07
CA ASN A 122 18.88 27.84 14.93
C ASN A 122 18.52 28.24 16.38
N GLY A 123 17.36 28.87 16.53
CA GLY A 123 16.43 28.79 17.67
C GLY A 123 16.88 29.03 19.12
N VAL A 124 18.11 29.46 19.46
CA VAL A 124 18.50 29.55 20.89
C VAL A 124 19.15 30.85 21.35
N LEU A 125 19.62 31.77 20.52
CA LEU A 125 20.29 32.98 21.05
C LEU A 125 20.04 34.23 20.22
N CYS A 126 18.89 34.88 20.42
CA CYS A 126 18.68 36.31 20.19
C CYS A 126 17.42 36.86 20.92
N GLU A 127 16.88 36.16 21.92
CA GLU A 127 15.96 36.80 22.86
C GLU A 127 16.80 37.36 24.01
N HIS A 128 16.52 38.59 24.44
CA HIS A 128 17.27 39.41 25.39
C HIS A 128 18.42 40.22 24.77
N HIS A 129 18.01 41.26 24.05
CA HIS A 129 18.65 42.56 24.18
C HIS A 129 17.60 43.62 24.45
#